data_AF-A0A3Q0T099-F1
#
_entry.id   AF-A0A3Q0T099-F1
#
_cell.length_a   1.000
_cell.length_b   1.000
_cell.length_c   1.000
_cell.angle_alpha   90.00
_cell.angle_beta   90.00
_cell.angle_gamma   90.00
#
_symmetry.space_group_name_H-M   'P 1'
#
loop_
_entity.id
_entity.type
_entity.pdbx_description
1 polymer ?
#
loop_
_entity_poly.entity_id
_entity_poly.type
_entity_poly.pdbx_seq_one_letter_code
_entity_poly.pdbx_strand_id
1 'polypeptide(L)'
;QFPEDFNDEVPSCVFLFCFPYDIQRVREGVAVQHFTFVLTDLEGCQRFGFCRLTNSTHTCLCILSYLPWFEVFYKLLNNLADYLSKGQVRLFHEMKVLLASLYNQPIPLAAGSVTLQMVPYFIAPDPRSLPSIPENRNLTELIVAVDVGNLLQLYASMLFERRILIFASKLSTLTSCVHALSAVLYPMYWQHIFIPVLPPHLLDYCCAPMPYLIGIHTSLSERVRNSGLEEVVILNVDTNTLETPFDDHKKIPSDVMSGLKMCLKRQAVSPGCGVSQAFLKAQALLFGGYRDALQANERNGLFEEFQSRFRIHHSTETALMK
;
A
#
# COMPACT_ATOMS: atom_id res chain seq x y z
N GLN A 1 1.52 9.50 -23.21
CA GLN A 1 0.95 10.00 -21.94
C GLN A 1 -0.46 10.53 -22.20
N PHE A 2 -1.29 10.59 -21.17
CA PHE A 2 -2.60 11.26 -21.19
C PHE A 2 -2.80 11.94 -19.82
N PRO A 3 -3.32 13.19 -19.77
CA PRO A 3 -3.64 14.05 -20.90
C PRO A 3 -2.37 14.48 -21.66
N GLU A 4 -2.50 14.92 -22.91
CA GLU A 4 -1.33 15.17 -23.79
C GLU A 4 -0.51 16.39 -23.35
N ASP A 5 -1.17 17.35 -22.71
CA ASP A 5 -0.65 18.61 -22.16
C ASP A 5 -0.10 18.49 -20.73
N PHE A 6 0.10 17.26 -20.22
CA PHE A 6 0.69 17.04 -18.90
C PHE A 6 2.13 17.57 -18.82
N ASN A 7 2.33 18.65 -18.06
CA ASN A 7 3.56 19.46 -17.99
C ASN A 7 4.27 19.43 -16.62
N ASP A 8 3.76 18.69 -15.64
CA ASP A 8 4.41 18.59 -14.32
C ASP A 8 5.82 17.98 -14.44
N GLU A 9 6.71 18.24 -13.45
CA GLU A 9 8.05 17.62 -13.35
C GLU A 9 8.01 16.12 -12.96
N VAL A 10 6.82 15.62 -12.65
CA VAL A 10 6.50 14.22 -12.26
C VAL A 10 6.90 13.13 -13.29
N PRO A 11 6.94 13.35 -14.63
CA PRO A 11 7.24 12.29 -15.59
C PRO A 11 8.58 11.61 -15.32
N SER A 12 9.62 12.38 -15.02
CA SER A 12 10.99 11.84 -14.85
C SER A 12 11.08 10.87 -13.67
N CYS A 13 10.43 11.17 -12.54
CA CYS A 13 10.42 10.27 -11.40
C CYS A 13 9.50 9.06 -11.64
N VAL A 14 8.36 9.23 -12.32
CA VAL A 14 7.46 8.09 -12.61
C VAL A 14 8.15 7.00 -13.41
N PHE A 15 8.94 7.33 -14.44
CA PHE A 15 9.66 6.32 -15.23
C PHE A 15 10.59 5.45 -14.38
N LEU A 16 11.24 6.08 -13.40
CA LEU A 16 12.16 5.46 -12.46
C LEU A 16 11.45 4.48 -11.50
N PHE A 17 10.19 4.76 -11.15
CA PHE A 17 9.35 3.86 -10.34
C PHE A 17 8.61 2.79 -11.16
N CYS A 18 8.47 2.95 -12.47
CA CYS A 18 7.91 1.93 -13.36
C CYS A 18 8.82 0.69 -13.52
N PHE A 19 10.14 0.85 -13.32
CA PHE A 19 11.12 -0.24 -13.39
C PHE A 19 12.02 -0.26 -12.14
N PRO A 20 11.47 -0.51 -10.94
CA PRO A 20 12.18 -0.30 -9.68
C PRO A 20 13.01 -1.54 -9.28
N TYR A 21 13.80 -2.06 -10.21
CA TYR A 21 14.64 -3.26 -10.02
C TYR A 21 15.90 -3.16 -10.87
N ASP A 22 16.85 -4.07 -10.63
CA ASP A 22 18.07 -4.15 -11.45
C ASP A 22 17.77 -4.92 -12.74
N ILE A 23 17.53 -4.17 -13.82
CA ILE A 23 17.17 -4.71 -15.15
C ILE A 23 18.21 -5.72 -15.65
N GLN A 24 19.48 -5.57 -15.28
CA GLN A 24 20.55 -6.48 -15.72
C GLN A 24 20.56 -7.82 -14.98
N ARG A 25 20.06 -7.86 -13.74
CA ARG A 25 20.08 -9.05 -12.87
C ARG A 25 18.80 -9.88 -12.94
N VAL A 26 17.68 -9.28 -13.36
CA VAL A 26 16.38 -9.96 -13.40
C VAL A 26 16.22 -10.70 -14.72
N ARG A 27 15.97 -12.01 -14.66
CA ARG A 27 15.68 -12.82 -15.86
C ARG A 27 14.32 -12.43 -16.44
N GLU A 28 14.25 -12.36 -17.76
CA GLU A 28 13.01 -12.11 -18.50
C GLU A 28 11.95 -13.16 -18.15
N GLY A 29 10.87 -12.72 -17.54
CA GLY A 29 9.68 -13.54 -17.27
C GLY A 29 8.58 -13.24 -18.28
N VAL A 30 7.79 -14.24 -18.66
CA VAL A 30 6.64 -14.05 -19.55
C VAL A 30 5.43 -13.47 -18.82
N ALA A 31 5.41 -13.52 -17.48
CA ALA A 31 4.26 -13.12 -16.68
C ALA A 31 4.11 -11.59 -16.57
N VAL A 32 2.90 -11.11 -16.83
CA VAL A 32 2.48 -9.73 -16.54
C VAL A 32 2.38 -9.56 -15.02
N GLN A 33 2.95 -8.48 -14.50
CA GLN A 33 2.87 -8.14 -13.08
C GLN A 33 2.10 -6.84 -12.90
N HIS A 34 1.28 -6.78 -11.87
CA HIS A 34 0.71 -5.52 -11.39
C HIS A 34 1.34 -5.16 -10.06
N PHE A 35 1.67 -3.90 -9.89
CA PHE A 35 2.19 -3.38 -8.63
C PHE A 35 1.80 -1.91 -8.50
N THR A 36 1.84 -1.39 -7.27
CA THR A 36 1.52 0.02 -7.02
C THR A 36 2.62 0.67 -6.21
N PHE A 37 3.35 1.60 -6.82
CA PHE A 37 4.24 2.49 -6.09
C PHE A 37 3.47 3.69 -5.50
N VAL A 38 4.10 4.42 -4.59
CA VAL A 38 3.53 5.65 -4.03
C VAL A 38 4.56 6.77 -4.11
N LEU A 39 4.10 7.94 -4.56
CA LEU A 39 4.82 9.20 -4.43
C LEU A 39 4.13 10.01 -3.34
N THR A 40 4.91 10.53 -2.39
CA THR A 40 4.38 11.39 -1.32
C THR A 40 4.60 12.83 -1.74
N ASP A 41 3.55 13.66 -1.69
CA ASP A 41 3.65 15.09 -2.00
C ASP A 41 4.07 15.92 -0.79
N LEU A 42 4.17 17.24 -0.98
CA LEU A 42 4.58 18.19 0.06
C LEU A 42 3.58 18.30 1.22
N GLU A 43 2.32 17.89 1.00
CA GLU A 43 1.26 17.89 2.02
C GLU A 43 1.24 16.56 2.79
N GLY A 44 2.10 15.59 2.42
CA GLY A 44 2.12 14.25 2.99
C GLY A 44 1.06 13.33 2.41
N CYS A 45 0.36 13.75 1.35
CA CYS A 45 -0.64 12.93 0.68
C CYS A 45 0.01 11.93 -0.27
N GLN A 46 -0.63 10.76 -0.40
CA GLN A 46 -0.13 9.65 -1.21
C GLN A 46 -0.73 9.67 -2.63
N ARG A 47 0.12 9.78 -3.64
CA ARG A 47 -0.21 9.53 -5.05
C ARG A 47 0.16 8.10 -5.40
N PHE A 48 -0.82 7.28 -5.78
CA PHE A 48 -0.66 5.88 -6.13
C PHE A 48 -0.36 5.72 -7.62
N GLY A 49 0.77 5.10 -7.95
CA GLY A 49 1.17 4.75 -9.31
C GLY A 49 0.84 3.30 -9.62
N PHE A 50 -0.35 3.05 -10.15
CA PHE A 50 -0.82 1.72 -10.53
C PHE A 50 -0.14 1.27 -11.81
N CYS A 51 0.62 0.19 -11.74
CA CYS A 51 1.44 -0.29 -12.85
C CYS A 51 0.95 -1.64 -13.37
N ARG A 52 1.05 -1.82 -14.69
CA ARG A 52 0.97 -3.10 -15.39
C ARG A 52 2.25 -3.28 -16.19
N LEU A 53 3.16 -4.09 -15.66
CA LEU A 53 4.46 -4.38 -16.23
C LEU A 53 4.40 -5.64 -17.08
N THR A 54 4.90 -5.55 -18.31
CA THR A 54 5.08 -6.68 -19.22
C THR A 54 6.58 -6.89 -19.42
N ASN A 55 7.14 -7.88 -18.71
CA ASN A 55 8.58 -8.12 -18.68
C ASN A 55 9.15 -8.53 -20.05
N SER A 56 8.40 -9.27 -20.86
CA SER A 56 8.84 -9.72 -22.19
C SER A 56 9.06 -8.58 -23.19
N THR A 57 8.34 -7.48 -23.04
CA THR A 57 8.43 -6.32 -23.94
C THR A 57 9.09 -5.11 -23.28
N HIS A 58 9.53 -5.23 -22.02
CA HIS A 58 10.01 -4.11 -21.19
C HIS A 58 9.07 -2.89 -21.23
N THR A 59 7.75 -3.13 -21.26
CA THR A 59 6.75 -2.06 -21.27
C THR A 59 6.00 -2.01 -19.94
N CYS A 60 5.76 -0.80 -19.46
CA CYS A 60 4.96 -0.57 -18.26
C CYS A 60 3.87 0.46 -18.59
N LEU A 61 2.61 0.09 -18.35
CA LEU A 61 1.49 1.03 -18.34
C LEU A 61 1.29 1.50 -16.91
N CYS A 62 1.20 2.82 -16.71
CA CYS A 62 1.03 3.41 -15.39
C CYS A 62 -0.15 4.38 -15.39
N ILE A 63 -0.98 4.31 -14.34
CA ILE A 63 -1.98 5.33 -14.00
C ILE A 63 -1.59 5.92 -12.65
N LEU A 64 -1.46 7.24 -12.58
CA LEU A 64 -1.20 7.94 -11.34
C LEU A 64 -2.52 8.53 -10.82
N SER A 65 -2.89 8.23 -9.57
CA SER A 65 -4.11 8.75 -8.96
C SER A 65 -3.95 8.90 -7.45
N TYR A 66 -4.63 9.87 -6.86
CA TYR A 66 -4.79 9.98 -5.40
C TYR A 66 -5.81 8.97 -4.84
N LEU A 67 -6.64 8.37 -5.70
CA LEU A 67 -7.66 7.42 -5.28
C LEU A 67 -7.05 6.03 -5.10
N PRO A 68 -7.18 5.39 -3.92
CA PRO A 68 -6.59 4.08 -3.63
C PRO A 68 -7.43 2.92 -4.20
N TRP A 69 -7.84 2.99 -5.47
CA TRP A 69 -8.75 2.04 -6.11
C TRP A 69 -8.01 0.94 -6.88
N PHE A 70 -7.23 0.12 -6.16
CA PHE A 70 -6.35 -0.91 -6.71
C PHE A 70 -7.05 -1.81 -7.75
N GLU A 71 -8.18 -2.43 -7.39
CA GLU A 71 -8.89 -3.37 -8.26
C GLU A 71 -9.46 -2.70 -9.50
N VAL A 72 -9.91 -1.45 -9.39
CA VAL A 72 -10.45 -0.66 -10.51
C VAL A 72 -9.34 -0.31 -11.50
N PHE A 73 -8.24 0.26 -11.01
CA PHE A 73 -7.15 0.70 -11.89
C PHE A 73 -6.40 -0.47 -12.51
N TYR A 74 -6.23 -1.61 -11.82
CA TYR A 74 -5.65 -2.81 -12.43
C TYR A 74 -6.52 -3.38 -13.56
N LYS A 75 -7.85 -3.41 -13.39
CA LYS A 75 -8.77 -3.81 -14.46
C LYS A 75 -8.72 -2.83 -15.63
N LEU A 76 -8.71 -1.52 -15.36
CA LEU A 76 -8.58 -0.49 -16.38
C LEU A 76 -7.27 -0.65 -17.17
N LEU A 77 -6.14 -0.83 -16.49
CA LEU A 77 -4.83 -1.06 -17.12
C LEU A 77 -4.82 -2.29 -18.04
N ASN A 78 -5.51 -3.37 -17.66
CA ASN A 78 -5.64 -4.54 -18.53
C ASN A 78 -6.43 -4.22 -19.79
N ASN A 79 -7.56 -3.51 -19.67
CA ASN A 79 -8.34 -3.09 -20.83
C ASN A 79 -7.53 -2.16 -21.74
N LEU A 80 -6.79 -1.21 -21.19
CA LEU A 80 -5.90 -0.32 -21.94
C LEU A 80 -4.81 -1.11 -22.67
N ALA A 81 -4.21 -2.12 -22.03
CA ALA A 81 -3.24 -2.99 -22.68
C ALA A 81 -3.85 -3.78 -23.86
N ASP A 82 -5.10 -4.22 -23.73
CA ASP A 82 -5.82 -4.91 -24.80
C ASP A 82 -6.14 -3.99 -25.99
N TYR A 83 -6.47 -2.72 -25.71
CA TYR A 83 -6.62 -1.71 -26.77
C TYR A 83 -5.31 -1.47 -27.52
N LEU A 84 -4.18 -1.39 -26.79
CA LEU A 84 -2.86 -1.16 -27.38
C LEU A 84 -2.35 -2.36 -28.19
N SER A 85 -2.58 -3.60 -27.72
CA SER A 85 -2.10 -4.81 -28.40
C SER A 85 -2.81 -5.08 -29.72
N LYS A 86 -4.09 -4.70 -29.85
CA LYS A 86 -4.88 -4.89 -31.07
C LYS A 86 -4.52 -3.92 -32.19
N GLY A 87 -3.82 -2.82 -31.89
CA GLY A 87 -3.17 -1.93 -32.87
C GLY A 87 -4.08 -1.27 -33.92
N GLN A 88 -5.40 -1.26 -33.74
CA GLN A 88 -6.33 -0.65 -34.71
C GLN A 88 -6.54 0.83 -34.39
N VAL A 89 -6.51 1.69 -35.42
CA VAL A 89 -6.70 3.14 -35.29
C VAL A 89 -8.02 3.51 -34.59
N ARG A 90 -9.10 2.75 -34.85
CA ARG A 90 -10.42 2.95 -34.20
C ARG A 90 -10.35 2.72 -32.69
N LEU A 91 -9.67 1.66 -32.25
CA LEU A 91 -9.48 1.30 -30.85
C LEU A 91 -8.67 2.36 -30.09
N PHE A 92 -7.71 3.02 -30.76
CA PHE A 92 -6.95 4.11 -30.16
C PHE A 92 -7.80 5.36 -29.91
N HIS A 93 -8.75 5.66 -30.80
CA HIS A 93 -9.73 6.73 -30.58
C HIS A 93 -10.66 6.41 -29.41
N GLU A 94 -11.20 5.19 -29.36
CA GLU A 94 -12.03 4.72 -28.23
C GLU A 94 -11.29 4.81 -26.89
N MET A 95 -10.01 4.42 -26.86
CA MET A 95 -9.16 4.54 -25.69
C MET A 95 -9.03 5.99 -25.22
N LYS A 96 -8.77 6.94 -26.14
CA LYS A 96 -8.68 8.37 -25.79
C LYS A 96 -10.01 8.91 -25.26
N VAL A 97 -11.13 8.52 -25.87
CA VAL A 97 -12.47 8.91 -25.40
C VAL A 97 -12.74 8.36 -23.99
N LEU A 98 -12.36 7.11 -23.73
CA LEU A 98 -12.47 6.50 -22.40
C LEU A 98 -11.64 7.27 -21.37
N LEU A 99 -10.37 7.56 -21.67
CA LEU A 99 -9.48 8.30 -20.78
C LEU A 99 -9.98 9.73 -20.52
N ALA A 100 -10.46 10.43 -21.55
CA ALA A 100 -11.03 11.76 -21.41
C ALA A 100 -12.34 11.75 -20.60
N SER A 101 -13.18 10.73 -20.79
CA SER A 101 -14.39 10.56 -20.00
C SER A 101 -14.04 10.33 -18.53
N LEU A 102 -13.09 9.41 -18.23
CA LEU A 102 -12.64 9.11 -16.88
C LEU A 102 -12.03 10.33 -16.18
N TYR A 103 -11.19 11.08 -16.89
CA TYR A 103 -10.50 12.25 -16.36
C TYR A 103 -11.46 13.39 -16.00
N ASN A 104 -12.53 13.55 -16.78
CA ASN A 104 -13.54 14.58 -16.54
C ASN A 104 -14.68 14.12 -15.61
N GLN A 105 -14.70 12.86 -15.17
CA GLN A 105 -15.72 12.41 -14.22
C GLN A 105 -15.51 13.09 -12.86
N PRO A 106 -16.56 13.69 -12.27
CA PRO A 106 -16.48 14.16 -10.89
C PRO A 106 -16.28 12.96 -9.96
N ILE A 107 -15.45 13.14 -8.94
CA ILE A 107 -15.23 12.09 -7.95
C ILE A 107 -16.54 11.87 -7.19
N PRO A 108 -17.01 10.61 -7.06
CA PRO A 108 -18.23 10.32 -6.31
C PRO A 108 -18.10 10.74 -4.84
N LEU A 109 -18.81 11.79 -4.45
CA LEU A 109 -18.81 12.35 -3.08
C LEU A 109 -19.67 11.55 -2.09
N ALA A 110 -20.47 10.59 -2.55
CA ALA A 110 -21.41 9.88 -1.70
C ALA A 110 -20.74 8.71 -0.96
N ALA A 111 -21.01 8.63 0.35
CA ALA A 111 -20.65 7.50 1.20
C ALA A 111 -21.44 6.25 0.77
N GLY A 112 -20.89 5.50 -0.17
CA GLY A 112 -21.54 4.36 -0.80
C GLY A 112 -20.86 4.05 -2.12
N SER A 113 -21.18 2.88 -2.66
CA SER A 113 -20.53 2.39 -3.85
C SER A 113 -21.12 3.04 -5.10
N VAL A 114 -20.54 4.17 -5.53
CA VAL A 114 -21.10 4.91 -6.68
C VAL A 114 -20.80 4.15 -7.96
N THR A 115 -21.87 3.88 -8.72
CA THR A 115 -21.81 3.32 -10.06
C THR A 115 -21.36 4.39 -11.03
N LEU A 116 -20.12 4.27 -11.50
CA LEU A 116 -19.66 5.03 -12.66
C LEU A 116 -20.35 4.38 -13.88
N GLN A 117 -21.24 5.13 -14.54
CA GLN A 117 -21.86 4.74 -15.81
C GLN A 117 -20.83 4.82 -16.95
N MET A 118 -19.82 3.98 -16.86
CA MET A 118 -18.76 3.86 -17.85
C MET A 118 -18.78 2.44 -18.40
N VAL A 119 -18.30 2.26 -19.63
CA VAL A 119 -18.01 0.93 -20.18
C VAL A 119 -16.49 0.78 -20.15
N PRO A 120 -15.93 -0.16 -19.36
CA PRO A 120 -16.62 -1.07 -18.43
C PRO A 120 -17.10 -0.35 -17.15
N TYR A 121 -18.15 -0.90 -16.53
CA TYR A 121 -18.75 -0.34 -15.32
C TYR A 121 -17.83 -0.55 -14.12
N PHE A 122 -17.66 0.49 -13.32
CA PHE A 122 -16.90 0.41 -12.07
C PHE A 122 -17.76 0.92 -10.92
N ILE A 123 -17.57 0.27 -9.78
CA ILE A 123 -18.21 0.62 -8.53
C ILE A 123 -17.11 1.21 -7.65
N ALA A 124 -17.25 2.48 -7.25
CA ALA A 124 -16.30 3.11 -6.34
C ALA A 124 -16.28 2.34 -5.00
N PRO A 125 -15.10 1.96 -4.47
CA PRO A 125 -15.02 1.25 -3.20
C PRO A 125 -15.40 2.18 -2.04
N ASP A 126 -16.12 1.65 -1.03
CA ASP A 126 -16.41 2.41 0.20
C ASP A 126 -15.14 2.47 1.07
N PRO A 127 -14.58 3.66 1.34
CA PRO A 127 -13.37 3.82 2.13
C PRO A 127 -13.51 3.37 3.59
N ARG A 128 -14.74 3.17 4.09
CA ARG A 128 -15.02 2.72 5.46
C ARG A 128 -15.14 1.20 5.57
N SER A 129 -15.22 0.50 4.44
CA SER A 129 -15.34 -0.96 4.43
C SER A 129 -14.00 -1.61 4.80
N LEU A 130 -14.06 -2.64 5.64
CA LEU A 130 -12.86 -3.42 5.95
C LEU A 130 -12.46 -4.24 4.72
N PRO A 131 -11.16 -4.31 4.39
CA PRO A 131 -10.69 -5.17 3.30
C PRO A 131 -11.12 -6.62 3.53
N SER A 132 -11.64 -7.27 2.48
CA SER A 132 -12.02 -8.68 2.50
C SER A 132 -11.14 -9.51 1.57
N ILE A 133 -10.96 -10.79 1.90
CA ILE A 133 -10.28 -11.78 1.05
C ILE A 133 -11.36 -12.56 0.28
N PRO A 134 -11.26 -12.80 -1.04
CA PRO A 134 -10.14 -12.45 -1.93
C PRO A 134 -10.30 -11.11 -2.66
N GLU A 135 -11.32 -10.30 -2.34
CA GLU A 135 -11.65 -9.11 -3.12
C GLU A 135 -10.56 -8.03 -3.06
N ASN A 136 -9.94 -7.84 -1.89
CA ASN A 136 -8.79 -6.96 -1.73
C ASN A 136 -7.51 -7.71 -2.08
N ARG A 137 -6.89 -7.35 -3.19
CA ARG A 137 -5.70 -8.04 -3.69
C ARG A 137 -4.51 -7.92 -2.74
N ASN A 138 -4.31 -6.74 -2.15
CA ASN A 138 -3.16 -6.46 -1.29
C ASN A 138 -3.17 -7.34 -0.04
N LEU A 139 -4.31 -7.38 0.68
CA LEU A 139 -4.47 -8.19 1.87
C LEU A 139 -4.39 -9.69 1.54
N THR A 140 -5.01 -10.10 0.44
CA THR A 140 -4.99 -11.51 -0.01
C THR A 140 -3.55 -11.97 -0.25
N GLU A 141 -2.77 -11.18 -0.98
CA GLU A 141 -1.38 -11.50 -1.28
C GLU A 141 -0.50 -11.51 -0.02
N LEU A 142 -0.71 -10.59 0.93
CA LEU A 142 0.02 -10.59 2.21
C LEU A 142 -0.20 -11.89 2.98
N ILE A 143 -1.45 -12.34 3.10
CA ILE A 143 -1.81 -13.55 3.86
C ILE A 143 -1.34 -14.83 3.17
N VAL A 144 -1.26 -14.83 1.84
CA VAL A 144 -0.72 -15.96 1.07
C VAL A 144 0.80 -16.00 1.11
N ALA A 145 1.48 -14.85 1.07
CA ALA A 145 2.93 -14.78 0.92
C ALA A 145 3.70 -14.77 2.25
N VAL A 146 3.10 -14.27 3.33
CA VAL A 146 3.80 -14.07 4.62
C VAL A 146 3.23 -14.98 5.70
N ASP A 147 4.12 -15.74 6.34
CA ASP A 147 3.77 -16.61 7.46
C ASP A 147 3.16 -15.83 8.62
N VAL A 148 2.16 -16.41 9.27
CA VAL A 148 1.47 -15.81 10.43
C VAL A 148 2.46 -15.39 11.53
N GLY A 149 3.54 -16.15 11.74
CA GLY A 149 4.58 -15.80 12.71
C GLY A 149 5.30 -14.49 12.36
N ASN A 150 5.74 -14.37 11.10
CA ASN A 150 6.40 -13.17 10.59
C ASN A 150 5.45 -11.96 10.56
N LEU A 151 4.19 -12.19 10.17
CA LEU A 151 3.17 -11.14 10.15
C LEU A 151 2.92 -10.55 11.55
N LEU A 152 2.90 -11.38 12.60
CA LEU A 152 2.78 -10.90 13.99
C LEU A 152 4.01 -10.09 14.43
N GLN A 153 5.21 -10.48 14.00
CA GLN A 153 6.45 -9.74 14.29
C GLN A 153 6.48 -8.40 13.56
N LEU A 154 6.05 -8.37 12.29
CA LEU A 154 5.92 -7.13 11.52
C LEU A 154 4.88 -6.21 12.13
N TYR A 155 3.70 -6.71 12.47
CA TYR A 155 2.67 -5.93 13.15
C TYR A 155 3.21 -5.31 14.45
N ALA A 156 3.93 -6.09 15.26
CA ALA A 156 4.59 -5.55 16.44
C ALA A 156 5.61 -4.46 16.10
N SER A 157 6.48 -4.71 15.12
CA SER A 157 7.49 -3.75 14.66
C SER A 157 6.86 -2.43 14.16
N MET A 158 5.68 -2.50 13.54
CA MET A 158 4.94 -1.30 13.11
C MET A 158 4.39 -0.50 14.30
N LEU A 159 3.85 -1.18 15.33
CA LEU A 159 3.37 -0.50 16.54
C LEU A 159 4.50 0.19 17.34
N PHE A 160 5.73 -0.30 17.20
CA PHE A 160 6.93 0.34 17.77
C PHE A 160 7.63 1.29 16.80
N GLU A 161 7.00 1.63 15.67
CA GLU A 161 7.53 2.52 14.63
C GLU A 161 8.97 2.17 14.25
N ARG A 162 9.24 0.89 13.97
CA ARG A 162 10.57 0.45 13.54
C ARG A 162 10.87 0.86 12.10
N ARG A 163 12.16 0.83 11.77
CA ARG A 163 12.66 0.86 10.39
C ARG A 163 12.48 -0.53 9.78
N ILE A 164 11.54 -0.67 8.84
CA ILE A 164 11.11 -1.96 8.27
C ILE A 164 11.43 -2.00 6.77
N LEU A 165 12.20 -3.01 6.37
CA LEU A 165 12.45 -3.36 4.97
C LEU A 165 11.76 -4.67 4.60
N ILE A 166 11.02 -4.65 3.50
CA ILE A 166 10.41 -5.83 2.90
C ILE A 166 11.13 -6.12 1.59
N PHE A 167 11.63 -7.34 1.41
CA PHE A 167 12.22 -7.82 0.17
C PHE A 167 11.34 -8.87 -0.49
N ALA A 168 11.12 -8.76 -1.80
CA ALA A 168 10.51 -9.82 -2.61
C ALA A 168 10.99 -9.78 -4.06
N SER A 169 10.97 -10.93 -4.74
CA SER A 169 11.31 -11.07 -6.17
C SER A 169 10.18 -10.69 -7.12
N LYS A 170 8.94 -10.62 -6.64
CA LYS A 170 7.77 -10.22 -7.42
C LYS A 170 7.30 -8.85 -6.93
N LEU A 171 7.20 -7.88 -7.84
CA LEU A 171 6.74 -6.53 -7.51
C LEU A 171 5.29 -6.53 -7.02
N SER A 172 4.47 -7.44 -7.55
CA SER A 172 3.08 -7.63 -7.11
C SER A 172 3.00 -8.02 -5.65
N THR A 173 3.84 -8.97 -5.22
CA THR A 173 3.89 -9.46 -3.84
C THR A 173 4.47 -8.38 -2.94
N LEU A 174 5.57 -7.74 -3.37
CA LEU A 174 6.24 -6.68 -2.63
C LEU A 174 5.30 -5.54 -2.25
N THR A 175 4.70 -4.90 -3.25
CA THR A 175 3.86 -3.71 -3.02
C THR A 175 2.57 -4.09 -2.30
N SER A 176 1.96 -5.24 -2.63
CA SER A 176 0.79 -5.75 -1.92
C SER A 176 1.06 -5.93 -0.42
N CYS A 177 2.19 -6.55 -0.06
CA CYS A 177 2.56 -6.73 1.34
C CYS A 177 2.73 -5.40 2.05
N VAL A 178 3.44 -4.43 1.47
CA VAL A 178 3.65 -3.12 2.08
C VAL A 178 2.34 -2.35 2.28
N HIS A 179 1.47 -2.30 1.26
CA HIS A 179 0.15 -1.66 1.36
C HIS A 179 -0.74 -2.34 2.41
N ALA A 180 -0.78 -3.67 2.42
CA ALA A 180 -1.60 -4.42 3.36
C ALA A 180 -1.10 -4.27 4.81
N LEU A 181 0.22 -4.24 5.02
CA LEU A 181 0.82 -3.97 6.34
C LEU A 181 0.41 -2.60 6.88
N SER A 182 0.38 -1.56 6.02
CA SER A 182 -0.15 -0.26 6.45
C SER A 182 -1.65 -0.32 6.75
N ALA A 183 -2.42 -1.11 6.01
CA ALA A 183 -3.87 -1.21 6.18
C ALA A 183 -4.29 -1.93 7.47
N VAL A 184 -3.50 -2.89 7.96
CA VAL A 184 -3.83 -3.61 9.21
C VAL A 184 -3.70 -2.76 10.47
N LEU A 185 -3.10 -1.56 10.38
CA LEU A 185 -3.06 -0.59 11.47
C LEU A 185 -4.40 0.13 11.71
N TYR A 186 -5.39 -0.02 10.81
CA TYR A 186 -6.68 0.67 10.93
C TYR A 186 -7.29 0.54 12.34
N PRO A 187 -7.73 1.64 12.98
CA PRO A 187 -7.97 2.98 12.43
C PRO A 187 -6.77 3.94 12.40
N MET A 188 -5.58 3.47 12.79
CA MET A 188 -4.34 4.22 12.67
C MET A 188 -3.74 4.04 11.27
N TYR A 189 -2.90 4.98 10.86
CA TYR A 189 -2.17 4.94 9.60
C TYR A 189 -0.69 5.15 9.87
N TRP A 190 0.17 4.52 9.07
CA TRP A 190 1.60 4.79 9.13
C TRP A 190 1.88 6.25 8.78
N GLN A 191 2.59 6.97 9.65
CA GLN A 191 2.82 8.42 9.51
C GLN A 191 4.21 8.78 8.96
N HIS A 192 5.16 7.84 9.00
CA HIS A 192 6.54 8.11 8.59
C HIS A 192 6.78 7.72 7.13
N ILE A 193 8.05 7.63 6.72
CA ILE A 193 8.42 7.29 5.33
C ILE A 193 7.72 6.01 4.90
N PHE A 194 6.99 6.09 3.80
CA PHE A 194 6.23 4.98 3.22
C PHE A 194 6.55 4.87 1.73
N ILE A 195 7.29 3.82 1.35
CA ILE A 195 7.72 3.60 -0.03
C ILE A 195 7.46 2.14 -0.39
N PRO A 196 6.30 1.80 -0.99
CA PRO A 196 5.94 0.41 -1.31
C PRO A 196 6.93 -0.32 -2.20
N VAL A 197 7.64 0.42 -3.05
CA VAL A 197 8.77 -0.09 -3.82
C VAL A 197 9.77 1.03 -4.07
N LEU A 198 11.01 0.83 -3.61
CA LEU A 198 12.11 1.77 -3.71
C LEU A 198 12.97 1.43 -4.94
N PRO A 199 13.12 2.36 -5.89
CA PRO A 199 13.95 2.12 -7.06
C PRO A 199 15.46 2.28 -6.77
N PRO A 200 16.35 1.77 -7.65
CA PRO A 200 17.79 1.64 -7.37
C PRO A 200 18.54 2.95 -7.05
N HIS A 201 18.09 4.09 -7.57
CA HIS A 201 18.73 5.39 -7.38
C HIS A 201 18.34 6.06 -6.06
N LEU A 202 17.35 5.52 -5.34
CA LEU A 202 16.92 6.03 -4.03
C LEU A 202 17.33 5.10 -2.88
N LEU A 203 18.23 4.13 -3.11
CA LEU A 203 18.62 3.17 -2.06
C LEU A 203 19.25 3.84 -0.83
N ASP A 204 19.82 5.03 -0.97
CA ASP A 204 20.37 5.80 0.16
C ASP A 204 19.29 6.19 1.19
N TYR A 205 18.01 6.21 0.81
CA TYR A 205 16.89 6.41 1.75
C TYR A 205 16.76 5.28 2.78
N CYS A 206 17.35 4.11 2.55
CA CYS A 206 17.39 3.06 3.56
C CYS A 206 18.23 3.46 4.79
N CYS A 207 19.15 4.41 4.65
CA CYS A 207 19.99 4.91 5.74
C CYS A 207 19.27 5.99 6.60
N ALA A 208 18.01 6.28 6.29
CA ALA A 208 17.19 7.24 7.02
C ALA A 208 17.07 6.83 8.52
N PRO A 209 17.40 7.72 9.48
CA PRO A 209 17.29 7.41 10.91
C PRO A 209 15.85 7.37 11.45
N MET A 210 14.90 8.03 10.78
CA MET A 210 13.47 8.02 11.13
C MET A 210 12.83 6.66 10.80
N PRO A 211 11.69 6.33 11.43
CA PRO A 211 10.93 5.13 11.07
C PRO A 211 10.58 5.13 9.58
N TYR A 212 10.57 3.95 8.99
CA TYR A 212 10.15 3.80 7.60
C TYR A 212 9.54 2.42 7.36
N LEU A 213 8.68 2.33 6.36
CA LEU A 213 8.22 1.09 5.78
C LEU A 213 8.53 1.13 4.29
N ILE A 214 9.53 0.35 3.87
CA ILE A 214 10.07 0.39 2.51
C ILE A 214 10.09 -1.03 1.92
N GLY A 215 9.56 -1.16 0.70
CA GLY A 215 9.71 -2.36 -0.11
C GLY A 215 10.88 -2.25 -1.08
N ILE A 216 11.67 -3.31 -1.25
CA ILE A 216 12.81 -3.34 -2.18
C ILE A 216 12.80 -4.65 -2.96
N HIS A 217 13.01 -4.58 -4.27
CA HIS A 217 13.13 -5.78 -5.09
C HIS A 217 14.40 -6.57 -4.72
N THR A 218 14.33 -7.90 -4.63
CA THR A 218 15.45 -8.74 -4.16
C THR A 218 16.72 -8.62 -4.99
N SER A 219 16.63 -8.22 -6.26
CA SER A 219 17.81 -7.92 -7.10
C SER A 219 18.73 -6.83 -6.53
N LEU A 220 18.19 -5.97 -5.66
CA LEU A 220 18.90 -4.86 -5.02
C LEU A 220 19.32 -5.19 -3.56
N SER A 221 18.93 -6.35 -3.04
CA SER A 221 19.14 -6.71 -1.63
C SER A 221 20.61 -6.69 -1.20
N GLU A 222 21.53 -7.18 -2.03
CA GLU A 222 22.97 -7.13 -1.75
C GLU A 222 23.49 -5.70 -1.59
N ARG A 223 23.04 -4.78 -2.47
CA ARG A 223 23.46 -3.37 -2.41
C ARG A 223 23.03 -2.73 -1.09
N VAL A 224 21.80 -3.02 -0.66
CA VAL A 224 21.22 -2.50 0.59
C VAL A 224 21.90 -3.10 1.82
N ARG A 225 22.19 -4.40 1.82
CA ARG A 225 22.89 -5.06 2.93
C ARG A 225 24.33 -4.57 3.08
N ASN A 226 24.98 -4.23 1.98
CA ASN A 226 26.33 -3.66 2.00
C ASN A 226 26.38 -2.21 2.54
N SER A 227 25.23 -1.53 2.66
CA SER A 227 25.14 -0.18 3.20
C SER A 227 25.29 -0.10 4.73
N GLY A 228 25.45 -1.22 5.43
CA GLY A 228 25.69 -1.23 6.88
C GLY A 228 24.49 -0.78 7.71
N LEU A 229 23.29 -1.25 7.36
CA LEU A 229 22.07 -0.89 8.07
C LEU A 229 22.06 -1.45 9.51
N GLU A 230 21.99 -0.56 10.49
CA GLU A 230 21.86 -0.93 11.90
C GLU A 230 20.41 -0.76 12.37
N GLU A 231 19.95 -1.63 13.27
CA GLU A 231 18.62 -1.57 13.91
C GLU A 231 17.42 -1.52 12.94
N VAL A 232 17.47 -2.33 11.88
CA VAL A 232 16.41 -2.45 10.88
C VAL A 232 15.76 -3.83 10.98
N VAL A 233 14.43 -3.87 10.89
CA VAL A 233 13.66 -5.11 10.74
C VAL A 233 13.59 -5.46 9.25
N ILE A 234 14.02 -6.65 8.89
CA ILE A 234 14.10 -7.09 7.49
C ILE A 234 13.26 -8.35 7.32
N LEU A 235 12.26 -8.31 6.44
CA LEU A 235 11.58 -9.52 5.96
C LEU A 235 11.99 -9.81 4.52
N ASN A 236 12.50 -11.01 4.27
CA ASN A 236 12.53 -11.56 2.91
C ASN A 236 11.29 -12.45 2.72
N VAL A 237 10.35 -11.99 1.88
CA VAL A 237 9.08 -12.67 1.60
C VAL A 237 9.30 -13.96 0.81
N ASP A 238 10.31 -14.00 -0.07
CA ASP A 238 10.58 -15.19 -0.89
C ASP A 238 11.00 -16.40 -0.04
N THR A 239 11.73 -16.15 1.06
CA THR A 239 12.22 -17.18 1.99
C THR A 239 11.47 -17.22 3.32
N ASN A 240 10.51 -16.33 3.54
CA ASN A 240 9.85 -16.10 4.83
C ASN A 240 10.85 -15.97 6.01
N THR A 241 12.01 -15.36 5.77
CA THR A 241 13.02 -15.12 6.81
C THR A 241 12.91 -13.69 7.33
N LEU A 242 12.60 -13.55 8.61
CA LEU A 242 12.55 -12.27 9.31
C LEU A 242 13.79 -12.11 10.21
N GLU A 243 14.54 -11.04 9.98
CA GLU A 243 15.68 -10.62 10.79
C GLU A 243 15.25 -9.39 11.58
N THR A 244 15.34 -9.44 12.91
CA THR A 244 15.04 -8.31 13.79
C THR A 244 16.01 -8.30 14.97
N PRO A 245 16.61 -7.14 15.29
CA PRO A 245 17.39 -6.97 16.52
C PRO A 245 16.50 -6.69 17.74
N PHE A 246 15.19 -6.54 17.54
CA PHE A 246 14.24 -6.16 18.57
C PHE A 246 13.35 -7.33 19.00
N ASP A 247 12.97 -7.33 20.27
CA ASP A 247 12.03 -8.28 20.85
C ASP A 247 10.64 -7.65 21.06
N ASP A 248 10.17 -6.93 20.04
CA ASP A 248 8.95 -6.10 20.13
C ASP A 248 7.69 -6.95 20.33
N HIS A 249 7.65 -8.14 19.75
CA HIS A 249 6.54 -9.08 19.95
C HIS A 249 6.29 -9.43 21.41
N LYS A 250 7.35 -9.56 22.23
CA LYS A 250 7.22 -9.88 23.66
C LYS A 250 6.76 -8.70 24.52
N LYS A 251 6.86 -7.48 24.00
CA LYS A 251 6.40 -6.26 24.69
C LYS A 251 4.88 -6.05 24.56
N ILE A 252 4.24 -6.75 23.62
CA ILE A 252 2.79 -6.71 23.44
C ILE A 252 2.14 -7.75 24.34
N PRO A 253 1.01 -7.44 25.01
CA PRO A 253 0.25 -8.41 25.80
C PRO A 253 0.01 -9.74 25.06
N SER A 254 0.40 -10.85 25.71
CA SER A 254 0.44 -12.17 25.09
C SER A 254 -0.95 -12.74 24.78
N ASP A 255 -1.96 -12.34 25.53
CA ASP A 255 -3.38 -12.64 25.30
C ASP A 255 -3.87 -12.02 23.97
N VAL A 256 -3.49 -10.77 23.69
CA VAL A 256 -3.82 -10.10 22.42
C VAL A 256 -3.12 -10.79 21.25
N MET A 257 -1.82 -11.04 21.36
CA MET A 257 -1.05 -11.66 20.28
C MET A 257 -1.45 -13.12 20.01
N SER A 258 -1.76 -13.89 21.06
CA SER A 258 -2.23 -15.27 20.93
C SER A 258 -3.65 -15.32 20.33
N GLY A 259 -4.53 -14.41 20.74
CA GLY A 259 -5.86 -14.24 20.14
C GLY A 259 -5.78 -13.90 18.65
N LEU A 260 -4.94 -12.94 18.28
CA LEU A 260 -4.71 -12.56 16.88
C LEU A 260 -4.14 -13.74 16.07
N LYS A 261 -3.12 -14.43 16.60
CA LYS A 261 -2.52 -15.62 15.97
C LYS A 261 -3.56 -16.71 15.70
N MET A 262 -4.44 -16.98 16.66
CA MET A 262 -5.51 -17.97 16.53
C MET A 262 -6.50 -17.58 15.44
N CYS A 263 -6.94 -16.31 15.42
CA CYS A 263 -7.84 -15.79 14.40
C CYS A 263 -7.22 -15.90 13.00
N LEU A 264 -5.97 -15.46 12.83
CA LEU A 264 -5.26 -15.51 11.54
C LEU A 264 -5.12 -16.94 11.02
N LYS A 265 -4.72 -17.90 11.87
CA LYS A 265 -4.63 -19.31 11.47
C LYS A 265 -5.97 -19.89 11.01
N ARG A 266 -7.09 -19.45 11.60
CA ARG A 266 -8.43 -19.94 11.25
C ARG A 266 -8.98 -19.23 10.01
N GLN A 267 -8.78 -17.93 9.90
CA GLN A 267 -9.43 -17.07 8.91
C GLN A 267 -8.61 -16.86 7.64
N ALA A 268 -7.30 -17.16 7.63
CA ALA A 268 -6.46 -17.05 6.44
C ALA A 268 -6.96 -17.89 5.25
N VAL A 269 -7.75 -18.94 5.52
CA VAL A 269 -8.30 -19.86 4.50
C VAL A 269 -9.77 -19.53 4.17
N SER A 270 -10.41 -18.61 4.91
CA SER A 270 -11.83 -18.31 4.75
C SER A 270 -12.03 -16.96 4.04
N PRO A 271 -12.89 -16.89 3.01
CA PRO A 271 -13.22 -15.62 2.39
C PRO A 271 -13.97 -14.71 3.36
N GLY A 272 -13.83 -13.39 3.19
CA GLY A 272 -14.47 -12.34 3.97
C GLY A 272 -13.48 -11.43 4.69
N CYS A 273 -14.01 -10.63 5.62
CA CYS A 273 -13.26 -9.61 6.37
C CYS A 273 -12.63 -10.14 7.68
N GLY A 274 -12.57 -11.47 7.88
CA GLY A 274 -12.13 -12.07 9.15
C GLY A 274 -10.73 -11.60 9.57
N VAL A 275 -9.77 -11.62 8.64
CA VAL A 275 -8.40 -11.15 8.89
C VAL A 275 -8.38 -9.68 9.33
N SER A 276 -9.05 -8.80 8.59
CA SER A 276 -9.15 -7.37 8.93
C SER A 276 -9.82 -7.14 10.29
N GLN A 277 -10.88 -7.90 10.59
CA GLN A 277 -11.55 -7.85 11.89
C GLN A 277 -10.65 -8.33 13.03
N ALA A 278 -9.78 -9.32 12.79
CA ALA A 278 -8.85 -9.82 13.79
C ALA A 278 -7.83 -8.73 14.17
N PHE A 279 -7.25 -8.05 13.18
CA PHE A 279 -6.35 -6.92 13.42
C PHE A 279 -7.07 -5.74 14.08
N LEU A 280 -8.28 -5.39 13.61
CA LEU A 280 -9.09 -4.33 14.23
C LEU A 280 -9.41 -4.65 15.70
N LYS A 281 -9.72 -5.92 16.02
CA LYS A 281 -9.94 -6.35 17.39
C LYS A 281 -8.66 -6.23 18.23
N ALA A 282 -7.50 -6.59 17.68
CA ALA A 282 -6.22 -6.40 18.35
C ALA A 282 -5.93 -4.91 18.62
N GLN A 283 -6.16 -4.04 17.64
CA GLN A 283 -6.06 -2.59 17.79
C GLN A 283 -7.00 -2.06 18.89
N ALA A 284 -8.25 -2.52 18.92
CA ALA A 284 -9.21 -2.14 19.95
C ALA A 284 -8.80 -2.61 21.36
N LEU A 285 -8.19 -3.79 21.48
CA LEU A 285 -7.71 -4.29 22.77
C LEU A 285 -6.48 -3.52 23.27
N LEU A 286 -5.55 -3.17 22.38
CA LEU A 286 -4.33 -2.45 22.74
C LEU A 286 -4.59 -0.98 23.06
N PHE A 287 -5.44 -0.33 22.27
CA PHE A 287 -5.60 1.12 22.33
C PHE A 287 -6.96 1.58 22.87
N GLY A 288 -7.95 0.69 23.01
CA GLY A 288 -9.34 1.05 23.33
C GLY A 288 -9.54 1.84 24.63
N GLY A 289 -8.63 1.73 25.59
CA GLY A 289 -8.63 2.51 26.83
C GLY A 289 -8.45 4.03 26.64
N TYR A 290 -8.11 4.50 25.43
CA TYR A 290 -7.98 5.93 25.15
C TYR A 290 -9.26 6.74 25.45
N ARG A 291 -10.43 6.12 25.30
CA ARG A 291 -11.73 6.79 25.55
C ARG A 291 -11.91 7.15 27.01
N ASP A 292 -11.47 6.28 27.93
CA ASP A 292 -11.59 6.51 29.37
C ASP A 292 -10.66 7.66 29.80
N ALA A 293 -9.48 7.77 29.20
CA ALA A 293 -8.55 8.88 29.43
C ALA A 293 -9.12 10.24 28.97
N LEU A 294 -9.88 10.24 27.87
CA LEU A 294 -10.57 11.44 27.37
C LEU A 294 -11.69 11.89 28.33
N GLN A 295 -12.51 10.95 28.80
CA GLN A 295 -13.60 11.24 29.75
C GLN A 295 -13.07 11.69 31.13
N ALA A 296 -11.95 11.15 31.58
CA ALA A 296 -11.29 11.58 32.81
C ALA A 296 -10.75 13.02 32.71
N ASN A 297 -10.32 13.45 31.52
CA ASN A 297 -9.73 14.76 31.27
C ASN A 297 -10.73 15.88 30.95
N GLU A 298 -11.94 15.57 30.50
CA GLU A 298 -13.04 16.57 30.44
C GLU A 298 -13.33 17.19 31.81
N ARG A 299 -13.09 16.44 32.90
CA ARG A 299 -13.19 16.96 34.27
C ARG A 299 -12.02 17.85 34.70
N ASN A 300 -10.88 17.78 34.01
CA ASN A 300 -9.63 18.44 34.39
C ASN A 300 -9.17 19.54 33.40
N GLY A 301 -9.98 19.87 32.37
CA GLY A 301 -9.70 20.99 31.45
C GLY A 301 -8.56 20.78 30.44
N LEU A 302 -7.92 19.60 30.41
CA LEU A 302 -6.80 19.27 29.51
C LEU A 302 -7.24 18.81 28.10
N PHE A 303 -8.55 18.79 27.83
CA PHE A 303 -9.10 18.29 26.57
C PHE A 303 -8.72 19.17 25.36
N GLU A 304 -8.54 20.48 25.56
CA GLU A 304 -8.11 21.41 24.50
C GLU A 304 -6.65 21.14 24.05
N GLU A 305 -5.77 20.75 24.98
CA GLU A 305 -4.37 20.45 24.65
C GLU A 305 -4.25 19.16 23.82
N PHE A 306 -5.09 18.16 24.12
CA PHE A 306 -5.16 16.89 23.39
C PHE A 306 -5.68 17.07 21.96
N GLN A 307 -6.72 17.88 21.75
CA GLN A 307 -7.21 18.23 20.42
C GLN A 307 -6.23 19.08 19.61
N SER A 308 -5.43 19.93 20.27
CA SER A 308 -4.41 20.75 19.59
C SER A 308 -3.18 19.95 19.15
N ARG A 309 -2.76 18.95 19.96
CA ARG A 309 -1.58 18.11 19.69
C ARG A 309 -1.86 16.98 18.72
N PHE A 310 -2.98 16.29 18.91
CA PHE A 310 -3.47 15.32 17.95
C PHE A 310 -4.43 16.09 17.04
N ARG A 311 -3.90 16.73 15.99
CA ARG A 311 -4.71 17.21 14.86
C ARG A 311 -5.54 16.01 14.39
N ILE A 312 -6.74 15.84 14.94
CA ILE A 312 -7.79 15.01 14.35
C ILE A 312 -8.18 15.79 13.10
N HIS A 313 -7.37 15.63 12.07
CA HIS A 313 -7.73 16.07 10.75
C HIS A 313 -8.96 15.27 10.36
N HIS A 314 -10.10 15.96 10.31
CA HIS A 314 -11.23 15.59 9.47
C HIS A 314 -10.85 15.66 7.97
N SER A 315 -9.63 15.25 7.59
CA SER A 315 -9.10 15.37 6.22
C SER A 315 -9.46 14.16 5.36
N THR A 316 -10.67 13.62 5.51
CA THR A 316 -11.27 12.81 4.46
C THR A 316 -12.19 13.62 3.55
N GLU A 317 -12.58 14.85 3.92
CA GLU A 317 -13.36 15.72 3.02
C GLU A 317 -12.50 16.61 2.13
N THR A 318 -11.27 16.96 2.54
CA THR A 318 -10.45 17.94 1.79
C THR A 318 -9.64 17.33 0.64
N ALA A 319 -9.31 16.04 0.71
CA ALA A 319 -8.63 15.33 -0.38
C ALA A 319 -9.56 14.96 -1.55
N LEU A 320 -10.88 15.09 -1.37
CA LEU A 320 -11.89 14.86 -2.41
C LEU A 320 -12.34 16.15 -3.12
N MET A 321 -11.79 17.31 -2.72
CA MET A 321 -12.17 18.64 -3.24
C MET A 321 -11.07 19.38 -3.99
N LYS A 322 -9.99 18.70 -4.41
CA LYS A 322 -8.99 19.26 -5.33
C LYS A 322 -8.63 18.28 -6.42
#